data_AF-A0A1G3LP27-F1
#
_entry.id   AF-A0A1G3LP27-F1
#
_cell.length_a   1.000
_cell.length_b   1.000
_cell.length_c   1.000
_cell.angle_alpha   90.00
_cell.angle_beta   90.00
_cell.angle_gamma   90.00
#
_symmetry.space_group_name_H-M   'P 1'
#
loop_
_entity.id
_entity.type
_entity.pdbx_description
1 polymer ?
#
loop_
_entity_poly.entity_id
_entity_poly.type
_entity_poly.pdbx_seq_one_letter_code
_entity_poly.pdbx_strand_id
1 'polypeptide(L)'
;MIDKIKEFRSVINFGMEQLIDYLDARNEDYRENAKIKDSHPIVYQENLALLEEEKMYIQHTVDFVKSIDINQFKSPEEFRDYLLEDIKTYYKKHSIPNVCYIIMSDKINKCWKFYEDFFCD
;
A
#
# COMPACT_ATOMS: atom_id res chain seq x y z
N MET A 1 -5.96 16.56 -18.80
CA MET A 1 -4.77 16.33 -17.94
C MET A 1 -5.16 16.09 -16.50
N ILE A 2 -5.88 17.00 -15.84
CA ILE A 2 -6.39 16.77 -14.47
C ILE A 2 -7.28 15.52 -14.37
N ASP A 3 -8.13 15.26 -15.36
CA ASP A 3 -9.01 14.07 -15.33
C ASP A 3 -8.22 12.75 -15.40
N LYS A 4 -7.12 12.71 -16.16
CA LYS A 4 -6.18 11.58 -16.20
C LYS A 4 -5.52 11.31 -14.85
N ILE A 5 -5.16 12.37 -14.12
CA ILE A 5 -4.58 12.25 -12.77
C ILE A 5 -5.64 11.74 -11.78
N LYS A 6 -6.90 12.19 -11.91
CA LYS A 6 -8.02 11.67 -11.11
C LYS A 6 -8.25 10.20 -11.36
N GLU A 7 -8.30 9.78 -12.63
CA GLU A 7 -8.46 8.38 -13.02
C GLU A 7 -7.34 7.51 -12.45
N PHE A 8 -6.08 7.93 -12.63
CA PHE A 8 -4.94 7.19 -12.08
C PHE A 8 -4.99 7.11 -10.54
N ARG A 9 -5.36 8.20 -9.86
CA ARG A 9 -5.57 8.19 -8.41
C ARG A 9 -6.69 7.23 -7.98
N SER A 10 -7.77 7.14 -8.74
CA SER A 10 -8.84 6.18 -8.49
C SER A 10 -8.35 4.74 -8.63
N VAL A 11 -7.52 4.44 -9.64
CA VAL A 11 -6.87 3.12 -9.79
C VAL A 11 -5.99 2.80 -8.59
N ILE A 12 -5.16 3.76 -8.14
CA ILE A 12 -4.32 3.57 -6.96
C ILE A 12 -5.19 3.28 -5.72
N ASN A 13 -6.20 4.12 -5.46
CA ASN A 13 -7.06 3.96 -4.29
C ASN A 13 -7.74 2.58 -4.29
N PHE A 14 -8.33 2.18 -5.42
CA PHE A 14 -8.94 0.86 -5.57
C PHE A 14 -7.92 -0.26 -5.32
N GLY A 15 -6.74 -0.16 -5.94
CA GLY A 15 -5.67 -1.13 -5.77
C GLY A 15 -5.27 -1.29 -4.31
N MET A 16 -5.16 -0.18 -3.57
CA MET A 16 -4.75 -0.21 -2.17
C MET A 16 -5.86 -0.69 -1.22
N GLU A 17 -7.12 -0.38 -1.50
CA GLU A 17 -8.26 -0.94 -0.75
C GLU A 17 -8.27 -2.47 -0.85
N GLN A 18 -8.05 -3.02 -2.05
CA GLN A 18 -7.91 -4.47 -2.24
C GLN A 18 -6.70 -5.06 -1.51
N LEU A 19 -5.62 -4.29 -1.31
CA LEU A 19 -4.46 -4.74 -0.52
C LEU A 19 -4.82 -4.83 0.96
N ILE A 20 -5.58 -3.88 1.49
CA ILE A 20 -6.05 -3.90 2.88
C ILE A 20 -6.94 -5.12 3.11
N ASP A 21 -7.92 -5.36 2.23
CA ASP A 21 -8.81 -6.53 2.32
C ASP A 21 -8.01 -7.85 2.30
N TYR A 22 -6.98 -7.94 1.46
CA TYR A 22 -6.10 -9.10 1.41
C TYR A 22 -5.31 -9.31 2.70
N LEU A 23 -4.79 -8.24 3.31
CA LEU A 23 -4.07 -8.33 4.59
C LEU A 23 -5.00 -8.75 5.72
N ASP A 24 -6.26 -8.32 5.68
CA ASP A 24 -7.27 -8.73 6.65
C ASP A 24 -7.58 -10.22 6.57
N ALA A 25 -7.85 -10.73 5.37
CA ALA A 25 -8.05 -12.16 5.16
C ALA A 25 -6.83 -12.97 5.62
N ARG A 26 -5.61 -12.50 5.31
CA ARG A 26 -4.37 -13.18 5.72
C ARG A 26 -4.15 -13.17 7.23
N ASN A 27 -4.53 -12.09 7.92
CA ASN A 27 -4.45 -11.99 9.38
C ASN A 27 -5.44 -12.98 10.03
N GLU A 28 -6.65 -13.08 9.50
CA GLU A 28 -7.66 -14.05 9.92
C GLU A 28 -7.17 -15.50 9.72
N ASP A 29 -6.67 -15.85 8.53
CA ASP A 29 -6.07 -17.16 8.24
C ASP A 29 -4.94 -17.52 9.21
N TYR A 30 -4.09 -16.54 9.57
CA TYR A 30 -3.01 -16.76 10.52
C TYR A 30 -3.54 -16.98 11.94
N ARG A 31 -4.56 -16.23 12.35
CA ARG A 31 -5.19 -16.36 13.67
C ARG A 31 -5.77 -17.74 13.89
N GLU A 32 -6.33 -18.35 12.84
CA GLU A 32 -6.93 -19.69 12.87
C GLU A 32 -5.90 -20.83 12.83
N ASN A 33 -4.61 -20.54 12.66
CA ASN A 33 -3.56 -21.57 12.59
C ASN A 33 -3.19 -22.15 13.97
N ALA A 34 -4.03 -23.06 14.46
CA ALA A 34 -3.86 -23.74 15.75
C ALA A 34 -2.50 -24.46 15.86
N LYS A 35 -2.00 -25.03 14.76
CA LYS A 35 -0.75 -25.78 14.75
C LYS A 35 0.46 -24.93 15.12
N ILE A 36 0.58 -23.71 14.57
CA ILE A 36 1.68 -22.79 14.89
C ILE A 36 1.48 -22.22 16.30
N LYS A 37 0.24 -21.87 16.63
CA LYS A 37 -0.13 -21.35 17.96
C LYS A 37 0.27 -22.30 19.10
N ASP A 38 0.02 -23.60 18.93
CA ASP A 38 0.28 -24.59 19.96
C ASP A 38 1.75 -25.03 20.00
N SER A 39 2.43 -25.07 18.84
CA SER A 39 3.83 -25.52 18.77
C SER A 39 4.86 -24.42 19.04
N HIS A 40 4.57 -23.17 18.68
CA HIS A 40 5.50 -22.04 18.77
C HIS A 40 4.77 -20.74 19.17
N PRO A 41 4.22 -20.65 20.40
CA PRO A 41 3.32 -19.56 20.81
C PRO A 41 3.95 -18.17 20.78
N ILE A 42 5.24 -18.04 21.09
CA ILE A 42 5.96 -16.75 21.04
C ILE A 42 6.08 -16.27 19.60
N VAL A 43 6.59 -17.13 18.71
CA VAL A 43 6.74 -16.83 17.28
C VAL A 43 5.39 -16.51 16.63
N TYR A 44 4.33 -17.20 17.06
CA TYR A 44 2.97 -16.90 16.65
C TYR A 44 2.56 -15.47 17.00
N GLN A 45 2.76 -15.05 18.26
CA GLN A 45 2.40 -13.69 18.67
C GLN A 45 3.24 -12.60 17.99
N GLU A 46 4.55 -12.84 17.82
CA GLU A 46 5.43 -11.91 17.11
C GLU A 46 4.98 -11.72 15.66
N ASN A 47 4.69 -12.80 14.94
CA ASN A 47 4.22 -12.71 13.56
C ASN A 47 2.84 -12.06 13.43
N LEU A 48 1.94 -12.32 14.38
CA LEU A 48 0.63 -11.67 14.38
C LEU A 48 0.77 -10.16 14.57
N ALA A 49 1.62 -9.73 15.52
CA ALA A 49 1.91 -8.32 15.74
C ALA A 49 2.54 -7.67 14.50
N LEU A 50 3.47 -8.35 13.82
CA LEU A 50 4.06 -7.85 12.57
C LEU A 50 3.01 -7.65 11.47
N LEU A 51 2.08 -8.60 11.29
CA LEU A 51 1.01 -8.48 10.29
C LEU A 51 0.06 -7.31 10.60
N GLU A 52 -0.27 -7.11 11.88
CA GLU A 52 -1.08 -5.97 12.32
C GLU A 52 -0.38 -4.63 12.09
N GLU A 53 0.93 -4.58 12.38
CA GLU A 53 1.74 -3.39 12.19
C GLU A 53 1.89 -3.06 10.69
N GLU A 54 2.15 -4.05 9.84
CA GLU A 54 2.19 -3.91 8.38
C GLU A 54 0.86 -3.36 7.83
N LYS A 55 -0.27 -3.92 8.28
CA LYS A 55 -1.60 -3.43 7.91
C LYS A 55 -1.77 -1.97 8.31
N MET A 56 -1.43 -1.60 9.54
CA MET A 56 -1.56 -0.23 10.04
C MET A 56 -0.76 0.76 9.18
N TYR A 57 0.49 0.43 8.83
CA TYR A 57 1.30 1.30 7.99
C TYR A 57 0.74 1.44 6.58
N ILE A 58 0.25 0.35 5.98
CA ILE A 58 -0.37 0.39 4.66
C ILE A 58 -1.62 1.27 4.69
N GLN A 59 -2.47 1.13 5.70
CA GLN A 59 -3.66 1.97 5.89
C GLN A 59 -3.31 3.46 5.98
N HIS A 60 -2.33 3.83 6.80
CA HIS A 60 -1.88 5.22 6.90
C HIS A 60 -1.39 5.76 5.57
N THR A 61 -0.72 4.93 4.76
CA THR A 61 -0.25 5.35 3.44
C THR A 61 -1.40 5.55 2.47
N VAL A 62 -2.46 4.74 2.54
CA VAL A 62 -3.69 4.97 1.77
C VAL A 62 -4.32 6.30 2.13
N ASP A 63 -4.45 6.59 3.41
CA ASP A 63 -5.02 7.86 3.88
C ASP A 63 -4.16 9.04 3.44
N PHE A 64 -2.84 8.90 3.49
CA PHE A 64 -1.90 9.86 2.93
C PHE A 64 -2.15 10.10 1.43
N VAL A 65 -2.22 9.06 0.60
CA VAL A 65 -2.52 9.21 -0.84
C VAL A 65 -3.88 9.87 -1.09
N LYS A 66 -4.89 9.54 -0.27
CA LYS A 66 -6.23 10.17 -0.29
C LYS A 66 -6.22 11.63 0.19
N SER A 67 -5.17 12.08 0.88
CA SER A 67 -5.05 13.48 1.32
C SER A 67 -4.36 14.40 0.31
N ILE A 68 -3.58 13.87 -0.63
CA ILE A 68 -2.82 14.67 -1.59
C ILE A 68 -3.74 15.49 -2.51
N ASP A 69 -3.44 16.79 -2.62
CA ASP A 69 -4.05 17.65 -3.64
C ASP A 69 -3.44 17.32 -5.01
N ILE A 70 -4.27 16.83 -5.93
CA ILE A 70 -3.83 16.43 -7.27
C ILE A 70 -3.65 17.60 -8.22
N ASN A 71 -4.18 18.78 -7.88
CA ASN A 71 -4.12 19.95 -8.76
C ASN A 71 -2.70 20.51 -8.91
N GLN A 72 -1.77 20.09 -8.04
CA GLN A 72 -0.36 20.50 -8.11
C GLN A 72 0.44 19.74 -9.20
N PHE A 73 -0.10 18.65 -9.77
CA PHE A 73 0.60 17.84 -10.76
C PHE A 73 0.10 18.11 -12.17
N LYS A 74 0.99 17.97 -13.16
CA LYS A 74 0.71 18.19 -14.57
C LYS A 74 0.43 16.90 -15.32
N SER A 75 0.93 15.76 -14.81
CA SER A 75 0.70 14.46 -15.42
C SER A 75 0.57 13.31 -14.39
N PRO A 76 -0.04 12.17 -14.78
CA PRO A 76 -0.08 10.96 -13.97
C PRO A 76 1.31 10.42 -13.58
N GLU A 77 2.29 10.54 -14.46
CA GLU A 77 3.69 10.15 -14.22
C GLU A 77 4.31 11.01 -13.11
N GLU A 78 4.10 12.32 -13.18
CA GLU A 78 4.58 13.25 -12.14
C GLU A 78 3.95 12.91 -10.78
N PHE A 79 2.65 12.59 -10.77
CA PHE A 79 1.97 12.15 -9.55
C PHE A 79 2.52 10.81 -9.03
N ARG A 80 2.79 9.83 -9.90
CA ARG A 80 3.41 8.54 -9.54
C ARG A 80 4.77 8.74 -8.90
N ASP A 81 5.62 9.54 -9.54
CA ASP A 81 7.01 9.74 -9.10
C ASP A 81 7.04 10.51 -7.77
N TYR A 82 6.15 11.50 -7.60
CA TYR A 82 5.92 12.17 -6.32
C TYR A 82 5.52 11.17 -5.23
N LEU A 83 4.54 10.31 -5.48
CA LEU A 83 4.07 9.31 -4.52
C LEU A 83 5.21 8.39 -4.05
N LEU A 84 5.99 7.85 -4.98
CA LEU A 84 7.07 6.93 -4.65
C LEU A 84 8.13 7.60 -3.77
N GLU A 85 8.50 8.84 -4.06
CA GLU A 85 9.51 9.57 -3.27
C GLU A 85 8.96 10.04 -1.91
N ASP A 86 7.72 10.52 -1.85
CA ASP A 86 7.13 11.02 -0.61
C ASP A 86 6.83 9.87 0.37
N ILE A 87 6.31 8.72 -0.13
CA ILE A 87 6.13 7.51 0.69
C ILE A 87 7.49 7.04 1.23
N LYS A 88 8.53 6.99 0.40
CA LYS A 88 9.88 6.61 0.84
C LYS A 88 10.39 7.53 1.94
N THR A 89 10.20 8.84 1.78
CA THR A 89 10.59 9.86 2.75
C THR A 89 9.82 9.72 4.06
N TYR A 90 8.49 9.54 3.98
CA TYR A 90 7.62 9.30 5.13
C TYR A 90 8.06 8.05 5.90
N TYR A 91 8.30 6.94 5.21
CA TYR A 91 8.67 5.67 5.82
C TYR A 91 10.02 5.76 6.54
N LYS A 92 10.99 6.41 5.91
CA LYS A 92 12.30 6.67 6.52
C LYS A 92 12.18 7.55 7.76
N LYS A 93 11.34 8.59 7.72
CA LYS A 93 11.14 9.52 8.84
C LYS A 93 10.47 8.85 10.05
N HIS A 94 9.54 7.95 9.79
CA HIS A 94 8.74 7.27 10.82
C HIS A 94 9.28 5.88 11.19
N SER A 95 10.49 5.53 10.75
CA SER A 95 11.12 4.22 11.00
C SER A 95 10.26 3.02 10.57
N ILE A 96 9.43 3.21 9.54
CA ILE A 96 8.56 2.16 9.00
C ILE A 96 9.44 1.09 8.32
N PRO A 97 9.19 -0.21 8.56
CA PRO A 97 9.95 -1.29 7.93
C PRO A 97 10.02 -1.16 6.40
N ASN A 98 11.21 -1.34 5.83
CA ASN A 98 11.44 -1.20 4.39
C ASN A 98 10.60 -2.19 3.55
N VAL A 99 10.20 -3.32 4.11
CA VAL A 99 9.29 -4.28 3.46
C VAL A 99 7.95 -3.63 3.10
N CYS A 100 7.43 -2.75 3.97
CA CYS A 100 6.18 -2.04 3.71
C CYS A 100 6.35 -1.11 2.49
N TYR A 101 7.50 -0.44 2.35
CA TYR A 101 7.79 0.40 1.18
C TYR A 101 7.89 -0.43 -0.11
N ILE A 102 8.52 -1.61 -0.05
CA ILE A 102 8.61 -2.53 -1.19
C ILE A 102 7.20 -2.95 -1.65
N ILE A 103 6.33 -3.36 -0.73
CA ILE A 103 4.94 -3.75 -1.04
C ILE A 103 4.19 -2.58 -1.68
N MET A 104 4.28 -1.38 -1.09
CA MET A 104 3.58 -0.20 -1.59
C MET A 104 4.09 0.26 -2.95
N SER A 105 5.40 0.32 -3.15
CA SER A 105 6.00 0.72 -4.43
C SER A 105 5.67 -0.27 -5.55
N ASP A 106 5.74 -1.58 -5.30
CA ASP A 106 5.32 -2.61 -6.26
C ASP A 106 3.83 -2.46 -6.62
N LYS A 107 2.98 -2.17 -5.64
CA LYS A 107 1.55 -1.97 -5.87
C LYS A 107 1.27 -0.71 -6.71
N ILE A 108 1.94 0.41 -6.44
CA ILE A 108 1.84 1.64 -7.25
C ILE A 108 2.30 1.37 -8.68
N ASN A 109 3.41 0.66 -8.87
CA ASN A 109 3.92 0.32 -10.21
C ASN A 109 2.98 -0.61 -10.99
N LYS A 110 2.29 -1.54 -10.30
CA LYS A 110 1.24 -2.37 -10.92
C LYS A 110 0.02 -1.54 -11.31
N CYS A 111 -0.39 -0.59 -10.47
CA CYS A 111 -1.47 0.36 -10.78
C CYS A 111 -1.10 1.23 -11.97
N TRP A 112 0.17 1.66 -12.05
CA TRP A 112 0.71 2.41 -13.18
C TRP A 112 0.64 1.62 -14.49
N LYS A 113 1.14 0.39 -14.49
CA LYS A 113 1.04 -0.51 -15.66
C LYS A 113 -0.40 -0.72 -16.11
N PHE A 114 -1.30 -1.01 -15.18
CA PHE A 114 -2.72 -1.15 -15.49
C PHE A 114 -3.30 0.14 -16.09
N TYR A 115 -2.94 1.29 -15.55
CA TYR A 115 -3.39 2.56 -16.08
C TYR A 115 -2.84 2.81 -17.49
N GLU A 116 -1.55 2.56 -17.74
CA GLU A 116 -0.95 2.66 -19.08
C GLU A 116 -1.67 1.75 -20.08
N ASP A 117 -1.82 0.46 -19.74
CA ASP A 117 -2.39 -0.56 -20.64
C ASP A 117 -3.85 -0.27 -21.05
N PHE A 118 -4.61 0.49 -20.25
CA PHE A 118 -6.04 0.73 -20.48
C PHE A 118 -6.40 2.17 -20.85
N PHE A 119 -5.56 3.15 -20.52
CA PHE A 119 -5.90 4.58 -20.62
C PHE A 119 -4.85 5.41 -21.37
N CYS A 120 -3.69 4.84 -21.71
CA CYS A 120 -2.66 5.48 -22.51
C CYS A 120 -2.47 4.71 -23.82
N ASP A 121 -3.06 5.26 -24.90
CA ASP A 121 -2.76 4.85 -26.28
C ASP A 121 -1.36 5.33 -26.72
#